data_AF-A0A968K7D5-F1
#
_entry.id   AF-A0A968K7D5-F1
#
_cell.length_a   1.000
_cell.length_b   1.000
_cell.length_c   1.000
_cell.angle_alpha   90.00
_cell.angle_beta   90.00
_cell.angle_gamma   90.00
#
_symmetry.space_group_name_H-M   'P 1'
#
loop_
_entity.id
_entity.type
_entity.pdbx_description
1 polymer ?
#
loop_
_entity_poly.entity_id
_entity_poly.type
_entity_poly.pdbx_seq_one_letter_code
_entity_poly.pdbx_strand_id
1 'polypeptide(L)' 'SCPNDAIYQRPDGIVLINHQKCEGAGNCVGACPYGAIDMNPAADYFPDQKLPFEKGAEPHRQHPPGKAGSCTLC' A
#
# COMPACT_ATOMS: atom_id res chain seq x y z
N SER A 1 -10.72 9.75 -3.52
CA SER A 1 -10.82 8.72 -4.60
C SER A 1 -10.87 7.28 -4.09
N CYS A 2 -10.37 6.96 -2.89
CA CYS A 2 -10.60 5.64 -2.30
C CYS A 2 -12.00 5.59 -1.68
N PRO A 3 -12.88 4.64 -2.04
CA PRO A 3 -14.23 4.55 -1.47
C PRO A 3 -14.22 4.18 0.03
N ASN A 4 -13.16 3.51 0.49
CA ASN A 4 -13.04 3.00 1.86
C ASN A 4 -12.22 3.91 2.78
N ASP A 5 -11.88 5.10 2.31
CA ASP A 5 -11.07 6.07 3.06
C ASP A 5 -9.78 5.43 3.63
N ALA A 6 -9.13 4.62 2.81
CA ALA A 6 -7.91 3.92 3.19
C ALA A 6 -6.66 4.81 3.12
N ILE A 7 -6.74 5.95 2.42
CA ILE A 7 -5.62 6.87 2.22
C ILE A 7 -5.75 7.99 3.26
N TYR A 8 -4.70 8.22 4.04
CA TYR A 8 -4.69 9.24 5.08
C TYR A 8 -3.35 9.94 5.16
N GLN A 9 -3.37 11.19 5.64
CA GLN A 9 -2.17 11.99 5.83
C GLN A 9 -1.76 11.97 7.30
N ARG A 10 -0.48 11.68 7.57
CA ARG A 10 0.13 11.83 8.90
C ARG A 10 0.40 13.30 9.22
N PRO A 11 0.60 13.65 10.50
CA PRO A 11 0.98 15.01 10.91
C PRO A 11 2.28 15.49 10.26
N ASP A 12 3.16 14.55 9.87
CA ASP A 12 4.43 14.83 9.19
C ASP A 12 4.25 15.18 7.68
N GLY A 13 3.01 15.24 7.18
CA GLY A 13 2.68 15.51 5.79
C GLY A 13 2.75 14.31 4.85
N ILE A 14 3.29 13.17 5.32
CA ILE A 14 3.39 11.93 4.55
C ILE A 14 2.00 11.31 4.38
N VAL A 15 1.66 10.96 3.13
CA VAL A 15 0.44 10.25 2.78
C VAL A 15 0.70 8.75 2.86
N LEU A 16 -0.10 8.03 3.64
CA LEU A 16 0.00 6.58 3.84
C LEU A 16 -1.30 5.88 3.42
N ILE A 17 -1.17 4.58 3.13
CA ILE A 17 -2.28 3.70 2.80
C ILE A 17 -2.47 2.72 3.94
N ASN A 18 -3.67 2.67 4.51
CA ASN A 18 -4.04 1.68 5.50
C ASN A 18 -4.40 0.36 4.78
N HIS A 19 -3.49 -0.61 4.82
CA HIS A 19 -3.68 -1.91 4.17
C HIS A 19 -4.83 -2.74 4.75
N GLN A 20 -5.30 -2.45 5.96
CA GLN A 20 -6.48 -3.12 6.53
C GLN A 20 -7.79 -2.60 5.92
N LYS A 21 -7.86 -1.31 5.57
CA LYS A 21 -9.03 -0.71 4.92
C LYS A 21 -9.00 -0.78 3.40
N CYS A 22 -7.80 -0.91 2.82
CA CYS A 22 -7.64 -1.03 1.38
C CYS A 22 -8.23 -2.36 0.92
N GLU A 23 -9.21 -2.35 0.02
CA GLU A 23 -9.77 -3.58 -0.58
C GLU A 23 -9.22 -3.86 -1.98
N GLY A 24 -8.28 -3.07 -2.46
CA GLY A 24 -7.69 -3.25 -3.80
C GLY A 24 -8.55 -2.70 -4.95
N ALA A 25 -9.40 -1.70 -4.68
CA ALA A 25 -10.28 -1.11 -5.69
C ALA A 25 -9.56 -0.41 -6.87
N GLY A 26 -8.26 -0.09 -6.75
CA GLY A 26 -7.45 0.47 -7.85
C GLY A 26 -7.73 1.93 -8.25
N ASN A 27 -8.84 2.54 -7.82
CA ASN A 27 -9.21 3.93 -8.15
C ASN A 27 -8.13 4.97 -7.80
N CYS A 28 -7.31 4.70 -6.80
CA CYS A 28 -6.23 5.58 -6.37
C CYS A 28 -5.07 5.67 -7.36
N VAL A 29 -4.81 4.61 -8.13
CA VAL A 29 -3.71 4.57 -9.12
C VAL A 29 -3.97 5.58 -10.23
N GLY A 30 -5.15 5.51 -10.86
CA GLY A 30 -5.54 6.45 -11.93
C GLY A 30 -5.82 7.87 -11.45
N ALA A 31 -6.11 8.04 -10.15
CA ALA A 31 -6.34 9.38 -9.59
C ALA A 31 -5.04 10.14 -9.30
N CYS A 32 -3.89 9.45 -9.19
CA CYS A 32 -2.63 10.09 -8.88
C CYS A 32 -1.97 10.61 -10.18
N PRO A 33 -1.88 11.93 -10.41
CA PRO A 33 -1.26 12.49 -11.62
C PRO A 33 0.24 12.19 -11.71
N TYR A 34 0.87 11.86 -10.58
CA TYR A 34 2.29 11.55 -10.49
C TYR A 34 2.60 10.05 -10.58
N GLY A 35 1.59 9.18 -10.61
CA GLY A 35 1.81 7.74 -10.63
C GLY A 35 2.55 7.19 -9.40
N ALA A 36 2.42 7.86 -8.24
CA ALA A 36 3.14 7.48 -7.01
C ALA A 36 2.49 6.29 -6.26
N ILE A 37 1.32 5.84 -6.70
CA ILE A 37 0.55 4.75 -6.11
C ILE A 37 0.51 3.61 -7.13
N ASP A 38 0.91 2.42 -6.70
CA ASP A 38 0.89 1.21 -7.50
C ASP A 38 0.07 0.11 -6.81
N MET A 39 -0.31 -0.93 -7.55
CA MET A 39 -1.09 -2.06 -7.03
C MET A 39 -0.18 -3.28 -6.93
N ASN A 40 -0.05 -3.81 -5.72
CA ASN A 40 0.68 -5.05 -5.52
C ASN A 40 -0.01 -6.20 -6.27
N PRO A 41 0.78 -7.15 -6.81
CA PRO A 41 0.24 -8.31 -7.50
C PRO A 41 -0.71 -9.11 -6.60
N ALA A 42 -1.59 -9.90 -7.20
CA ALA A 42 -2.58 -10.70 -6.47
C ALA A 42 -1.95 -11.80 -5.60
N ALA A 43 -0.68 -12.14 -5.84
CA ALA A 43 0.06 -13.11 -5.05
C ALA A 43 1.52 -12.66 -4.90
N ASP A 44 2.09 -12.95 -3.73
CA ASP A 44 3.52 -12.84 -3.50
C ASP A 44 4.27 -13.94 -4.25
N TYR A 45 5.52 -13.66 -4.60
CA TYR A 45 6.38 -14.65 -5.24
C TYR A 45 6.69 -15.85 -4.32
N PHE A 46 6.62 -15.65 -2.99
CA PHE A 46 6.84 -16.68 -1.98
C PHE A 46 5.58 -16.81 -1.08
N PRO A 47 4.56 -17.58 -1.48
CA PRO A 47 3.28 -17.64 -0.76
C PRO A 47 3.40 -18.24 0.65
N ASP A 48 4.35 -19.14 0.88
CA ASP A 48 4.51 -19.87 2.15
C ASP A 48 5.47 -19.21 3.14
N GLN A 49 6.23 -18.19 2.72
CA GLN A 49 7.27 -17.59 3.56
C GLN A 49 7.24 -16.06 3.49
N LYS A 50 7.01 -15.43 4.64
CA LYS A 50 7.28 -14.00 4.81
C LYS A 50 8.77 -13.74 4.80
N LEU A 51 9.20 -12.82 3.96
CA LEU A 51 10.62 -12.48 3.85
C LEU A 51 11.09 -11.76 5.12
N PRO A 52 12.37 -11.90 5.51
CA PRO A 52 12.88 -11.29 6.75
C PRO A 52 12.65 -9.78 6.82
N PHE A 53 12.65 -9.10 5.68
CA PHE A 53 12.42 -7.66 5.57
C PHE A 53 10.95 -7.27 5.79
N GLU A 54 9.99 -8.16 5.51
CA GLU A 54 8.55 -7.89 5.72
C GLU A 54 8.13 -8.16 7.16
N LYS A 55 8.83 -9.07 7.84
CA LYS A 55 8.48 -9.53 9.20
C LYS A 55 8.61 -8.44 10.26
N GLY A 56 9.51 -7.47 10.05
CA GLY A 56 9.70 -6.31 10.93
C GLY A 56 9.30 -4.97 10.29
N ALA A 57 8.73 -5.01 9.09
CA ALA A 57 8.33 -3.80 8.38
C ALA A 57 7.16 -3.13 9.09
N GLU A 58 7.24 -1.81 9.24
CA GLU A 58 6.12 -0.99 9.66
C GLU A 58 4.93 -1.21 8.71
N PRO A 59 3.67 -1.08 9.17
CA PRO A 59 2.49 -1.48 8.38
C PRO A 59 2.42 -0.83 7.00
N HIS A 60 2.91 0.41 6.89
CA HIS A 60 2.93 1.20 5.65
C HIS A 60 4.05 0.82 4.67
N ARG A 61 5.02 0.01 5.11
CA ARG A 61 6.09 -0.56 4.27
C ARG A 61 5.81 -1.99 3.85
N GLN A 62 4.78 -2.63 4.41
CA GLN A 62 4.42 -3.98 4.01
C GLN A 62 3.83 -3.95 2.59
N HIS A 63 4.06 -5.00 1.81
CA HIS A 63 3.55 -5.08 0.43
C HIS A 63 2.52 -6.21 0.29
N PRO A 64 1.41 -6.19 1.04
CA PRO A 64 0.45 -7.28 0.97
C PRO A 64 -0.17 -7.39 -0.44
N PRO A 65 -0.41 -8.63 -0.92
CA PRO A 65 -0.91 -8.86 -2.26
C PRO A 65 -2.31 -8.29 -2.45
N GLY A 66 -2.57 -7.75 -3.65
CA GLY A 66 -3.86 -7.16 -4.02
C GLY A 66 -4.20 -5.85 -3.30
N LYS A 67 -3.25 -5.23 -2.59
CA LYS A 67 -3.43 -3.92 -1.95
C LYS A 67 -2.67 -2.84 -2.71
N ALA A 68 -3.15 -1.61 -2.60
CA ALA A 68 -2.44 -0.45 -3.11
C ALA A 68 -1.27 -0.12 -2.19
N GLY A 69 -0.11 0.12 -2.78
CA GLY A 69 1.10 0.55 -2.11
C GLY A 69 1.62 1.87 -2.68
N SER A 70 2.40 2.59 -1.89
CA SER A 70 3.16 3.75 -2.35
C SER A 70 4.53 3.74 -1.69
N CYS A 71 5.57 4.12 -2.45
CA CYS A 71 6.89 4.31 -1.86
C CYS A 71 6.88 5.57 -0.99
N THR A 72 7.06 5.40 0.31
CA THR A 72 7.01 6.48 1.31
C THR A 72 8.40 6.98 1.70
N LEU A 73 9.47 6.48 1.04
CA LEU A 73 10.89 6.81 1.28
C LEU A 73 11.36 6.65 2.73
N CYS A 74 10.55 6.04 3.59
CA CYS A 74 10.83 5.81 5.00
C CYS A 74 11.39 4.41 5.18
#